data_AF-A0A367M359-F1
#
_entry.id   AF-A0A367M359-F1
#
_cell.length_a   1.000
_cell.length_b   1.000
_cell.length_c   1.000
_cell.angle_alpha   90.00
_cell.angle_beta   90.00
_cell.angle_gamma   90.00
#
_symmetry.space_group_name_H-M   'P 1'
#
loop_
_entity.id
_entity.type
_entity.pdbx_description
1 polymer ?
#
loop_
_entity_poly.entity_id
_entity_poly.type
_entity_poly.pdbx_seq_one_letter_code
_entity_poly.pdbx_strand_id
1 'polypeptide(L)'
;KALYSVKLQAHANGQKYAAGWQLGFDSGTSVTTMAFQADRFLWFNSSSGQTVAPVSIVGGQMFINNAMIQDGSITNAKIGNVIQSTALGANGEPLWKLDKGGAFTMNSATSGGFMRQTAEAIKVYDGNLVLRVQIGNLDV
;
A
#
# COMPACT_ATOMS: atom_id res chain seq x y z
N LYS A 1 -31.64 3.95 -19.72
CA LYS A 1 -30.26 4.49 -19.56
C LYS A 1 -30.35 5.93 -19.09
N ALA A 2 -29.58 6.33 -18.09
CA ALA A 2 -29.54 7.70 -17.57
C ALA A 2 -28.08 8.15 -17.46
N LEU A 3 -27.79 9.39 -17.85
CA LEU A 3 -26.44 9.96 -17.92
C LEU A 3 -26.48 11.42 -17.45
N TYR A 4 -25.50 11.80 -16.63
CA TYR A 4 -25.23 13.19 -16.28
C TYR A 4 -23.73 13.41 -16.33
N SER A 5 -23.28 14.46 -17.00
CA SER A 5 -21.85 14.74 -17.17
C SER A 5 -21.57 16.23 -17.17
N VAL A 6 -20.43 16.60 -16.58
CA VAL A 6 -19.85 17.93 -16.70
C VAL A 6 -18.52 17.80 -17.43
N LYS A 7 -18.30 18.66 -18.43
CA LYS A 7 -17.05 18.74 -19.17
C LYS A 7 -16.61 20.19 -19.29
N LEU A 8 -15.40 20.47 -18.83
CA LEU A 8 -14.63 21.66 -19.14
C LEU A 8 -13.69 21.32 -20.30
N GLN A 9 -13.65 22.16 -21.33
CA GLN A 9 -12.70 22.04 -22.43
C GLN A 9 -12.00 23.38 -22.65
N ALA A 10 -10.68 23.35 -22.76
CA ALA A 10 -9.85 24.50 -23.06
C ALA A 10 -8.95 24.21 -24.26
N HIS A 11 -8.55 25.26 -24.96
CA HIS A 11 -7.57 25.20 -26.04
C HIS A 11 -6.39 26.10 -25.67
N ALA A 12 -5.18 25.57 -25.64
CA ALA A 12 -3.97 26.35 -25.36
C ALA A 12 -2.80 25.79 -26.18
N ASN A 13 -1.98 26.67 -26.77
CA ASN A 13 -0.79 26.31 -27.55
C ASN A 13 -1.05 25.24 -28.64
N GLY A 14 -2.20 25.31 -29.31
CA GLY A 14 -2.60 24.33 -30.33
C GLY A 14 -3.05 22.97 -29.78
N GLN A 15 -3.06 22.77 -28.46
CA GLN A 15 -3.52 21.54 -27.81
C GLN A 15 -4.89 21.72 -27.14
N LYS A 16 -5.67 20.64 -27.12
CA LYS A 16 -6.98 20.58 -26.44
C LYS A 16 -6.81 19.91 -25.09
N TYR A 17 -7.28 20.58 -24.04
CA TYR A 17 -7.33 20.06 -22.69
C TYR A 17 -8.78 19.86 -22.29
N ALA A 18 -9.07 18.79 -21.55
CA ALA A 18 -10.39 18.53 -21.02
C ALA A 18 -10.31 18.00 -19.60
N ALA A 19 -11.23 18.46 -18.76
CA ALA A 19 -11.46 17.90 -17.44
C ALA A 19 -12.97 17.73 -17.23
N GLY A 20 -13.39 16.70 -16.50
CA GLY A 20 -14.80 16.45 -16.31
C GLY A 20 -15.09 15.18 -15.52
N TRP A 21 -16.37 14.95 -15.28
CA TRP A 21 -16.86 13.74 -14.65
C TRP A 21 -18.22 13.34 -15.22
N GLN A 22 -18.55 12.07 -15.09
CA GLN A 22 -19.79 11.49 -15.57
C GLN A 22 -20.36 10.52 -14.53
N LEU A 23 -21.68 10.54 -14.37
CA LEU A 23 -22.47 9.51 -13.71
C LEU A 23 -23.36 8.82 -14.75
N GLY A 24 -23.45 7.50 -14.67
CA GLY A 24 -24.25 6.70 -15.60
C GLY A 24 -24.94 5.52 -14.91
N PHE A 25 -26.11 5.15 -15.45
CA PHE A 25 -26.80 3.89 -15.14
C PHE A 25 -27.23 3.20 -16.43
N ASP A 26 -26.80 1.94 -16.60
CA ASP A 26 -27.27 1.07 -17.68
C ASP A 26 -28.31 0.07 -17.14
N SER A 27 -29.55 0.23 -17.58
CA SER A 27 -30.67 -0.62 -17.19
C SER A 27 -30.61 -2.04 -17.78
N GLY A 28 -29.76 -2.29 -18.78
CA GLY A 28 -29.58 -3.63 -19.35
C GLY A 28 -28.65 -4.52 -18.51
N THR A 29 -27.66 -3.93 -17.84
CA THR A 29 -26.69 -4.64 -16.98
C THR A 29 -26.87 -4.35 -15.50
N SER A 30 -27.76 -3.42 -15.14
CA SER A 30 -27.95 -2.91 -13.78
C SER A 30 -26.67 -2.35 -13.15
N VAL A 31 -25.75 -1.82 -13.97
CA VAL A 31 -24.47 -1.26 -13.53
C VAL A 31 -24.56 0.26 -13.43
N THR A 32 -24.06 0.81 -12.32
CA THR A 32 -23.79 2.25 -12.15
C THR A 32 -22.32 2.53 -12.42
N THR A 33 -22.01 3.70 -12.97
CA THR A 33 -20.64 4.11 -13.27
C THR A 33 -20.42 5.56 -12.86
N MET A 34 -19.29 5.83 -12.20
CA MET A 34 -18.73 7.16 -12.01
C MET A 34 -17.37 7.21 -12.68
N ALA A 35 -17.17 8.16 -13.60
CA ALA A 35 -15.93 8.32 -14.35
C ALA A 35 -15.40 9.74 -14.22
N PHE A 36 -14.08 9.88 -14.21
CA PHE A 36 -13.37 11.17 -14.17
C PHE A 36 -12.38 11.25 -15.32
N GLN A 37 -12.28 12.43 -15.93
CA GLN A 37 -11.24 12.77 -16.89
C GLN A 37 -10.48 13.97 -16.36
N ALA A 38 -9.18 13.82 -16.10
CA ALA A 38 -8.26 14.90 -15.74
C ALA A 38 -6.81 14.39 -15.82
N ASP A 39 -5.85 15.29 -16.04
CA ASP A 39 -4.42 14.95 -15.95
C ASP A 39 -3.96 14.75 -14.49
N ARG A 40 -4.65 15.40 -13.54
CA ARG A 40 -4.38 15.30 -12.09
C ARG A 40 -5.69 15.30 -11.32
N PHE A 41 -5.81 14.40 -10.35
CA PHE A 41 -6.92 14.36 -9.40
C PHE A 41 -6.38 14.70 -8.01
N LEU A 42 -6.74 15.87 -7.48
CA LEU A 42 -6.13 16.45 -6.27
C LEU A 42 -7.23 16.78 -5.25
N TRP A 43 -6.90 16.61 -3.97
CA TRP A 43 -7.78 17.01 -2.88
C TRP A 43 -7.18 18.25 -2.22
N PHE A 44 -7.96 19.33 -2.14
CA PHE A 44 -7.53 20.55 -1.46
C PHE A 44 -7.88 20.45 0.01
N ASN A 45 -6.88 20.57 0.89
CA ASN A 45 -7.14 20.82 2.29
C ASN A 45 -7.19 22.33 2.52
N SER A 46 -8.40 22.87 2.63
CA SER A 46 -8.64 24.31 2.83
C SER A 46 -8.09 24.84 4.17
N SER A 47 -7.84 23.97 5.15
CA SER A 47 -7.32 24.39 6.47
C SER A 47 -5.81 24.63 6.50
N SER A 48 -5.04 24.03 5.58
CA SER A 48 -3.58 24.18 5.52
C SER A 48 -3.08 25.00 4.33
N GLY A 49 -3.97 25.37 3.39
CA GLY A 49 -3.61 26.09 2.16
C GLY A 49 -2.77 25.27 1.16
N GLN A 50 -2.43 24.03 1.50
CA GLN A 50 -1.56 23.18 0.70
C GLN A 50 -2.38 22.26 -0.20
N THR A 51 -2.01 22.23 -1.49
CA THR A 51 -2.52 21.22 -2.42
C THR A 51 -1.84 19.90 -2.12
N VAL A 52 -2.60 18.88 -1.69
CA VAL A 52 -2.07 17.53 -1.50
C VAL A 52 -2.65 16.64 -2.60
N ALA A 53 -1.80 15.82 -3.20
CA ALA A 53 -2.22 14.71 -4.07
C ALA A 53 -2.17 13.42 -3.25
N PRO A 54 -3.18 13.09 -2.43
CA PRO A 54 -3.15 11.85 -1.64
C PRO A 54 -3.10 10.61 -2.54
N VAL A 55 -3.65 10.74 -3.76
CA VAL A 55 -3.69 9.73 -4.80
C VAL A 55 -3.37 10.37 -6.15
N SER A 56 -2.58 9.71 -7.00
CA SER A 56 -2.42 10.06 -8.42
C SER A 56 -2.51 8.82 -9.30
N ILE A 57 -3.09 8.95 -10.49
CA ILE A 57 -3.16 7.85 -11.47
C ILE A 57 -2.28 8.22 -12.65
N VAL A 58 -1.21 7.47 -12.89
CA VAL A 58 -0.26 7.69 -14.00
C VAL A 58 -0.05 6.36 -14.71
N GLY A 59 -0.24 6.34 -16.03
CA GLY A 59 -0.08 5.11 -16.82
C GLY A 59 -1.00 3.95 -16.38
N GLY A 60 -2.18 4.26 -15.84
CA GLY A 60 -3.12 3.27 -15.32
C GLY A 60 -2.80 2.71 -13.93
N GLN A 61 -1.72 3.19 -13.29
CA GLN A 61 -1.34 2.79 -11.94
C GLN A 61 -1.72 3.88 -10.94
N MET A 62 -2.35 3.48 -9.84
CA MET A 62 -2.65 4.34 -8.72
C MET A 62 -1.44 4.41 -7.78
N PHE A 63 -0.99 5.62 -7.47
CA PHE A 63 0.03 5.92 -6.47
C PHE A 63 -0.63 6.57 -5.28
N ILE A 64 -0.33 6.07 -4.08
CA ILE A 64 -0.86 6.57 -2.81
C ILE A 64 0.34 6.84 -1.91
N ASN A 65 0.43 8.05 -1.34
CA ASN A 65 1.51 8.37 -0.40
C ASN A 65 1.24 7.77 0.99
N ASN A 66 0.03 7.97 1.49
CA ASN A 66 -0.43 7.42 2.77
C ASN A 66 -1.93 7.09 2.69
N ALA A 67 -2.36 6.00 3.34
CA ALA A 67 -3.77 5.63 3.47
C ALA A 67 -4.04 5.00 4.83
N MET A 68 -5.20 5.33 5.41
CA MET A 68 -5.78 4.61 6.55
C MET A 68 -6.87 3.69 6.00
N ILE A 69 -6.71 2.38 6.18
CA ILE A 69 -7.63 1.36 5.69
C ILE A 69 -8.16 0.61 6.91
N GLN A 70 -9.46 0.71 7.17
CA GLN A 70 -10.08 0.03 8.31
C GLN A 70 -10.11 -1.49 8.11
N ASP A 71 -10.48 -1.94 6.91
CA ASP A 71 -10.46 -3.34 6.50
C ASP A 71 -9.98 -3.42 5.04
N GLY A 72 -8.96 -4.22 4.79
CA GLY A 72 -8.26 -4.29 3.51
C GLY A 72 -8.02 -5.73 3.09
N SER A 73 -8.46 -6.06 1.87
CA SER A 73 -8.13 -7.33 1.22
C SER A 73 -7.24 -7.07 0.01
N ILE A 74 -6.12 -7.79 -0.06
CA ILE A 74 -5.15 -7.69 -1.14
C ILE A 74 -4.95 -9.09 -1.70
N THR A 75 -5.36 -9.31 -2.96
CA THR A 75 -5.16 -10.61 -3.61
C THR A 75 -3.68 -10.91 -3.84
N ASN A 76 -2.90 -9.90 -4.26
CA ASN A 76 -1.45 -9.99 -4.47
C ASN A 76 -0.78 -8.63 -4.24
N ALA A 77 0.42 -8.61 -3.65
CA ALA A 77 1.22 -7.40 -3.49
C ALA A 77 2.69 -7.64 -3.84
N LYS A 78 3.33 -6.65 -4.48
CA LYS A 78 4.79 -6.55 -4.58
C LYS A 78 5.29 -5.61 -3.49
N ILE A 79 6.28 -6.03 -2.71
CA ILE A 79 6.83 -5.27 -1.60
C ILE A 79 8.17 -4.65 -2.02
N GLY A 80 8.23 -3.32 -2.03
CA GLY A 80 9.44 -2.58 -2.42
C GLY A 80 10.46 -2.37 -1.29
N ASN A 81 10.05 -2.52 -0.03
CA ASN A 81 10.92 -2.41 1.14
C ASN A 81 10.54 -3.41 2.24
N VAL A 82 9.54 -3.09 3.06
CA VAL A 82 9.06 -3.95 4.15
C VAL A 82 7.55 -3.85 4.32
N ILE A 83 6.95 -4.89 4.89
CA ILE A 83 5.68 -4.81 5.62
C ILE A 83 5.95 -5.29 7.05
N GLN A 84 5.52 -4.53 8.04
CA GLN A 84 5.88 -4.77 9.44
C GLN A 84 4.85 -4.23 10.43
N SER A 85 4.88 -4.74 11.65
CA SER A 85 4.13 -4.17 12.76
C SER A 85 4.68 -2.80 13.19
N THR A 86 3.81 -1.95 13.72
CA THR A 86 4.21 -0.71 14.41
C THR A 86 4.58 -0.94 15.87
N ALA A 87 4.10 -2.03 16.48
CA ALA A 87 4.49 -2.43 17.83
C ALA A 87 5.90 -3.04 17.85
N LEU A 88 6.61 -2.82 18.96
CA LEU A 88 8.00 -3.27 19.15
C LEU A 88 8.06 -4.45 20.13
N GLY A 89 9.02 -5.34 19.88
CA GLY A 89 9.42 -6.41 20.79
C GLY A 89 10.35 -5.93 21.89
N ALA A 90 10.67 -6.82 22.83
CA ALA A 90 11.58 -6.51 23.94
C ALA A 90 13.02 -6.17 23.49
N ASN A 91 13.37 -6.49 22.24
CA ASN A 91 14.64 -6.13 21.60
C ASN A 91 14.61 -4.79 20.83
N GLY A 92 13.49 -4.05 20.86
CA GLY A 92 13.34 -2.76 20.17
C GLY A 92 13.05 -2.86 18.67
N GLU A 93 12.97 -4.06 18.11
CA GLU A 93 12.60 -4.30 16.71
C GLU A 93 11.07 -4.49 16.57
N PRO A 94 10.49 -4.28 15.37
CA PRO A 94 9.09 -4.61 15.11
C PRO A 94 8.74 -6.04 15.52
N LEU A 95 7.58 -6.26 16.17
CA LEU A 95 7.08 -7.60 16.50
C LEU A 95 7.12 -8.57 15.32
N TRP A 96 6.80 -8.11 14.12
CA TRP A 96 7.06 -8.86 12.89
C TRP A 96 7.46 -7.95 11.75
N LYS A 97 8.27 -8.49 10.82
CA LYS A 97 8.73 -7.79 9.62
C LYS A 97 8.98 -8.78 8.51
N LEU A 98 8.41 -8.53 7.34
CA LEU A 98 8.77 -9.19 6.08
C LEU A 98 9.44 -8.16 5.18
N ASP A 99 10.67 -8.42 4.76
CA ASP A 99 11.45 -7.52 3.91
C ASP A 99 11.61 -8.04 2.48
N LYS A 100 11.89 -7.10 1.56
CA LYS A 100 12.09 -7.39 0.13
C LYS A 100 13.24 -8.36 -0.16
N GLY A 101 14.17 -8.51 0.78
CA GLY A 101 15.30 -9.45 0.70
C GLY A 101 14.89 -10.89 1.03
N GLY A 102 13.61 -11.12 1.34
CA GLY A 102 13.07 -12.46 1.60
C GLY A 102 13.20 -12.90 3.06
N ALA A 103 13.63 -12.01 3.96
CA ALA A 103 13.75 -12.37 5.35
C ALA A 103 12.49 -11.98 6.16
N PHE A 104 12.13 -12.85 7.10
CA PHE A 104 10.99 -12.68 7.99
C PHE A 104 11.45 -12.72 9.44
N THR A 105 10.97 -11.80 10.27
CA THR A 105 11.24 -11.78 11.72
C THR A 105 9.96 -11.90 12.51
N MET A 106 10.04 -12.58 13.65
CA MET A 106 9.01 -12.56 14.69
C MET A 106 9.70 -12.37 16.04
N ASN A 107 9.40 -11.29 16.74
CA ASN A 107 10.00 -10.91 18.02
C ASN A 107 8.97 -11.05 19.15
N SER A 108 9.42 -11.56 20.29
CA SER A 108 8.60 -11.59 21.51
C SER A 108 8.45 -10.18 22.09
N ALA A 109 7.22 -9.84 22.46
CA ALA A 109 6.93 -8.61 23.21
C ALA A 109 7.42 -8.67 24.67
N THR A 110 7.73 -9.85 25.20
CA THR A 110 7.95 -10.06 26.63
C THR A 110 9.26 -10.82 26.92
N SER A 111 9.34 -12.08 26.52
CA SER A 111 10.43 -12.99 26.87
C SER A 111 11.78 -12.66 26.24
N GLY A 112 11.84 -11.72 25.29
CA GLY A 112 13.05 -11.36 24.55
C GLY A 112 13.46 -12.36 23.46
N GLY A 113 12.85 -13.55 23.41
CA GLY A 113 13.09 -14.52 22.34
C GLY A 113 12.59 -14.04 20.98
N PHE A 114 13.13 -14.59 19.91
CA PHE A 114 12.76 -14.21 18.54
C PHE A 114 13.06 -15.31 17.53
N MET A 115 12.41 -15.22 16.37
CA MET A 115 12.67 -16.05 15.20
C MET A 115 13.15 -15.16 14.05
N ARG A 116 14.15 -15.67 13.32
CA ARG A 116 14.62 -15.10 12.05
C ARG A 116 14.57 -16.18 10.98
N GLN A 117 13.80 -15.92 9.93
CA GLN A 117 13.81 -16.69 8.70
C GLN A 117 14.49 -15.87 7.60
N THR A 118 15.31 -16.56 6.82
CA THR A 118 16.08 -16.03 5.69
C THR A 118 15.94 -17.01 4.52
N ALA A 119 16.62 -16.76 3.40
CA ALA A 119 16.66 -17.72 2.29
C ALA A 119 17.43 -19.00 2.66
N GLU A 120 18.27 -18.94 3.68
CA GLU A 120 19.21 -20.01 4.05
C GLU A 120 18.70 -20.87 5.21
N ALA A 121 18.07 -20.25 6.21
CA ALA A 121 17.65 -20.93 7.43
C ALA A 121 16.52 -20.22 8.17
N ILE A 122 15.85 -21.00 9.03
CA ILE A 122 14.99 -20.53 10.12
C ILE A 122 15.73 -20.77 11.43
N LYS A 123 15.89 -19.74 12.25
CA LYS A 123 16.56 -19.80 13.55
C LYS A 123 15.67 -19.21 14.63
N VAL A 124 15.58 -19.88 15.78
CA VAL A 124 14.81 -19.43 16.95
C VAL A 124 15.75 -19.29 18.14
N TYR A 125 15.73 -18.12 18.76
CA TYR A 125 16.57 -17.76 19.91
C TYR A 125 15.70 -17.52 21.13
N ASP A 126 16.21 -17.86 22.31
CA ASP A 126 15.62 -17.40 23.57
C ASP A 126 16.03 -15.95 23.90
N GLY A 127 15.51 -15.41 25.00
CA GLY A 127 15.82 -14.05 25.45
C GLY A 127 17.27 -13.82 25.88
N ASN A 128 18.06 -14.89 26.04
CA ASN A 128 19.49 -14.83 26.34
C ASN A 128 20.36 -14.97 25.08
N LEU A 129 19.76 -14.85 23.88
CA LEU A 129 20.41 -14.99 22.59
C LEU A 129 20.96 -16.40 22.33
N VAL A 130 20.46 -17.42 23.04
CA VAL A 130 20.86 -18.81 22.81
C VAL A 130 19.98 -19.40 21.71
N LEU A 131 20.63 -19.94 20.67
CA LEU A 131 19.95 -20.67 19.60
C LEU A 131 19.30 -21.93 20.17
N ARG A 132 17.98 -22.05 20.02
CA ARG A 132 17.19 -23.19 20.51
C ARG A 132 16.72 -24.10 19.40
N VAL A 133 16.44 -23.54 18.23
CA VAL A 133 16.00 -24.30 17.05
C VAL A 133 16.67 -23.72 15.82
N GLN A 134 17.14 -24.60 14.93
CA GLN A 134 17.58 -24.25 13.59
C GLN A 134 17.00 -25.25 12.59
N ILE A 135 16.48 -24.73 11.48
CA ILE A 135 16.02 -25.49 10.33
C ILE A 135 16.73 -24.91 9.10
N GLY A 136 17.41 -25.76 8.32
CA GLY A 136 18.30 -25.29 7.27
C GLY A 136 19.71 -24.98 7.79
N ASN A 137 20.58 -24.52 6.89
CA ASN A 137 22.04 -24.61 7.03
C ASN A 137 22.51 -26.02 7.37
N LEU A 138 22.68 -26.86 6.34
CA LEU A 138 23.17 -28.22 6.51
C LEU A 138 24.55 -28.50 5.90
N ASP A 139 25.21 -27.54 5.23
CA ASP A 139 26.63 -27.66 4.77
C ASP A 139 27.24 -26.28 4.35
N VAL A 140 26.89 -25.19 5.04
CA VAL A 140 27.50 -23.86 4.84
C VAL A 140 27.84 -23.23 6.19
#